data_AF-A0A925UC21-F1
#
_entry.id   AF-A0A925UC21-F1
#
_cell.length_a   1.000
_cell.length_b   1.000
_cell.length_c   1.000
_cell.angle_alpha   90.00
_cell.angle_beta   90.00
_cell.angle_gamma   90.00
#
_symmetry.space_group_name_H-M   'P 1'
#
loop_
_entity.id
_entity.type
_entity.pdbx_description
1 polymer ?
#
loop_
_entity_poly.entity_id
_entity_poly.type
_entity_poly.pdbx_seq_one_letter_code
_entity_poly.pdbx_strand_id
1 'polypeptide(L)'
;MKNTLILFLLASIPFGAFAQTDSSTTRNESPYTTRFAVDGPIIGAGLGLTFLGFKGIQNKDPLTDAELNALSKNDVNGFDRFSAGWYSPAADDASYIPFYASFAYPVIGLLNKNTRNKTGQVMVLYLETMATTGALFTLAAGYVVRHRPLVYDTRPEADGGASAGKKKSKNSQRSFFAGHTAATAAASFFAAKVFADFNPNSKLKPYVWGAAALTSASVGYMRLKAGQHFLSDNLLGFGVGMAAGILVPHFHKTKNRVDGLTVQPYSGNGVNGMAMTYRLK
;
A
#
# COMPACT_ATOMS: atom_id res chain seq x y z
N MET A 1 5.68 15.48 40.57
CA MET A 1 4.58 16.27 39.95
C MET A 1 4.98 16.63 38.53
N LYS A 2 4.35 16.00 37.52
CA LYS A 2 4.08 16.54 36.17
C LYS A 2 3.28 15.47 35.41
N ASN A 3 1.96 15.58 35.52
CA ASN A 3 0.99 14.80 34.75
C ASN A 3 1.11 15.19 33.28
N THR A 4 1.32 14.21 32.40
CA THR A 4 1.11 14.41 30.96
C THR A 4 -0.12 13.60 30.57
N LEU A 5 -1.27 14.28 30.58
CA LEU A 5 -2.55 13.76 30.15
C LEU A 5 -2.54 13.73 28.62
N ILE A 6 -2.45 12.54 28.01
CA ILE A 6 -2.65 12.39 26.56
C ILE A 6 -4.15 12.29 26.34
N LEU A 7 -4.74 13.41 25.89
CA LEU A 7 -6.14 13.49 25.49
C LEU A 7 -6.30 12.82 24.12
N PHE A 8 -6.80 11.59 24.09
CA PHE A 8 -7.36 11.02 22.87
C PHE A 8 -8.75 11.65 22.66
N LEU A 9 -8.87 12.51 21.65
CA LEU A 9 -10.15 13.01 21.19
C LEU A 9 -10.90 11.86 20.48
N LEU A 10 -11.61 11.05 21.26
CA LEU A 10 -12.65 10.16 20.76
C LEU A 10 -13.80 11.04 20.24
N ALA A 11 -13.82 11.30 18.94
CA ALA A 11 -15.00 11.83 18.29
C ALA A 11 -16.12 10.77 18.40
N SER A 12 -17.00 10.95 19.37
CA SER A 12 -18.26 10.25 19.49
C SER A 12 -19.16 10.65 18.31
N ILE A 13 -19.07 9.90 17.21
CA ILE A 13 -20.03 10.00 16.12
C ILE A 13 -21.32 9.31 16.60
N PRO A 14 -22.46 10.01 16.70
CA PRO A 14 -23.71 9.37 17.09
C PRO A 14 -24.09 8.33 16.03
N PHE A 15 -24.18 7.07 16.46
CA PHE A 15 -24.76 5.97 15.68
C PHE A 15 -26.27 6.23 15.52
N GLY A 16 -26.63 7.09 14.57
CA GLY A 16 -27.99 7.16 14.08
C GLY A 16 -28.30 5.87 13.33
N ALA A 17 -29.19 5.05 13.87
CA ALA A 17 -29.73 3.89 13.18
C ALA A 17 -30.50 4.34 11.93
N PHE A 18 -29.83 4.38 10.77
CA PHE A 18 -30.49 4.62 9.50
C PHE A 18 -30.97 3.30 8.92
N ALA A 19 -32.26 3.05 9.10
CA ALA A 19 -33.00 2.03 8.37
C ALA A 19 -32.89 2.32 6.85
N GLN A 20 -32.24 1.43 6.11
CA GLN A 20 -32.35 1.41 4.65
C GLN A 20 -33.62 0.65 4.27
N THR A 21 -34.60 1.36 3.73
CA THR A 21 -35.69 0.77 2.96
C THR A 21 -35.11 0.32 1.62
N ASP A 22 -34.65 -0.93 1.54
CA ASP A 22 -34.24 -1.53 0.25
C ASP A 22 -35.51 -2.07 -0.45
N SER A 23 -35.91 -1.38 -1.51
CA SER A 23 -36.80 -1.96 -2.52
C SER A 23 -36.05 -3.12 -3.21
N SER A 24 -36.56 -4.34 -3.01
CA SER A 24 -36.25 -5.56 -3.76
C SER A 24 -36.45 -5.30 -5.27
N THR A 25 -35.62 -5.74 -6.22
CA THR A 25 -35.23 -7.10 -6.61
C THR A 25 -34.15 -6.95 -7.70
N THR A 26 -32.88 -7.39 -7.48
CA THR A 26 -31.82 -7.69 -8.52
C THR A 26 -30.37 -7.76 -7.96
N ARG A 27 -30.09 -7.64 -6.66
CA ARG A 27 -28.70 -7.54 -6.16
C ARG A 27 -28.07 -8.86 -5.67
N ASN A 28 -27.91 -9.86 -6.53
CA ASN A 28 -27.08 -11.04 -6.20
C ASN A 28 -25.90 -11.26 -7.17
N GLU A 29 -25.75 -10.37 -8.15
CA GLU A 29 -24.62 -10.36 -9.06
C GLU A 29 -23.45 -9.58 -8.46
N SER A 30 -22.25 -10.15 -8.59
CA SER A 30 -21.04 -9.44 -8.20
C SER A 30 -20.74 -8.33 -9.20
N PRO A 31 -20.25 -7.15 -8.77
CA PRO A 31 -19.72 -6.15 -9.68
C PRO A 31 -18.45 -6.62 -10.40
N TYR A 32 -17.88 -7.76 -9.99
CA TYR A 32 -16.62 -8.29 -10.49
C TYR A 32 -16.78 -9.62 -11.23
N THR A 33 -15.86 -9.87 -12.17
CA THR A 33 -15.61 -11.18 -12.80
C THR A 33 -14.18 -11.60 -12.52
N THR A 34 -13.99 -12.85 -12.08
CA THR A 34 -12.68 -13.49 -11.88
C THR A 34 -12.58 -14.71 -12.76
N ARG A 35 -11.38 -15.03 -13.24
CA ARG A 35 -11.09 -16.19 -14.08
C ARG A 35 -9.76 -16.78 -13.64
N PHE A 36 -9.76 -18.03 -13.21
CA PHE A 36 -8.54 -18.72 -12.77
C PHE A 36 -7.39 -18.63 -13.78
N ALA A 37 -7.68 -18.73 -15.08
CA ALA A 37 -6.69 -18.62 -16.16
C ALA A 37 -6.07 -17.21 -16.31
N VAL A 38 -6.62 -16.19 -15.66
CA VAL A 38 -6.12 -14.81 -15.65
C VAL A 38 -5.54 -14.50 -14.27
N ASP A 39 -6.34 -14.62 -13.21
CA ASP A 39 -5.96 -14.22 -11.86
C ASP A 39 -4.86 -15.13 -11.30
N GLY A 40 -4.92 -16.44 -11.59
CA GLY A 40 -3.94 -17.43 -11.12
C GLY A 40 -2.51 -17.11 -11.58
N PRO A 41 -2.26 -16.93 -12.90
CA PRO A 41 -0.97 -16.49 -13.40
C PRO A 41 -0.51 -15.12 -12.86
N ILE A 42 -1.40 -14.14 -12.72
CA ILE A 42 -1.04 -12.80 -12.19
C ILE A 42 -0.59 -12.91 -10.74
N ILE A 43 -1.36 -13.61 -9.90
CA ILE A 43 -1.01 -13.87 -8.50
C ILE A 43 0.30 -14.64 -8.41
N GLY A 44 0.46 -15.72 -9.20
CA GLY A 44 1.66 -16.54 -9.24
C GLY A 44 2.90 -15.73 -9.62
N ALA A 45 2.81 -14.89 -10.65
CA ALA A 45 3.88 -13.97 -11.05
C ALA A 45 4.19 -12.95 -9.95
N GLY A 46 3.17 -12.35 -9.33
CA GLY A 46 3.34 -11.41 -8.22
C GLY A 46 4.07 -12.03 -7.02
N LEU A 47 3.69 -13.25 -6.63
CA LEU A 47 4.36 -13.98 -5.55
C LEU A 47 5.80 -14.37 -5.93
N GLY A 48 6.04 -14.83 -7.17
CA GLY A 48 7.38 -15.15 -7.67
C GLY A 48 8.31 -13.93 -7.70
N LEU A 49 7.82 -12.78 -8.16
CA LEU A 49 8.54 -11.52 -8.14
C LEU A 49 8.77 -11.02 -6.71
N THR A 50 7.80 -11.24 -5.81
CA THR A 50 7.96 -10.94 -4.38
C THR A 50 9.13 -11.74 -3.79
N PHE A 51 9.19 -13.04 -4.09
CA PHE A 51 10.28 -13.91 -3.67
C PHE A 51 11.64 -13.45 -4.23
N LEU A 52 11.72 -13.14 -5.54
CA LEU A 52 12.94 -12.60 -6.15
C LEU A 52 13.40 -11.30 -5.49
N GLY A 53 12.49 -10.35 -5.28
CA GLY A 53 12.79 -9.10 -4.58
C GLY A 53 13.27 -9.34 -3.16
N PHE A 54 12.65 -10.27 -2.43
CA PHE A 54 13.08 -10.64 -1.08
C PHE A 54 14.49 -11.24 -1.04
N LYS A 55 14.85 -12.09 -2.02
CA LYS A 55 16.23 -12.57 -2.18
C LYS A 55 17.20 -11.41 -2.41
N GLY A 56 16.82 -10.44 -3.24
CA GLY A 56 17.58 -9.19 -3.41
C GLY A 56 17.80 -8.43 -2.10
N ILE A 57 16.76 -8.31 -1.27
CA ILE A 57 16.85 -7.66 0.06
C ILE A 57 17.84 -8.40 0.97
N GLN A 58 17.79 -9.73 1.02
CA GLN A 58 18.67 -10.54 1.86
C GLN A 58 20.14 -10.43 1.42
N ASN A 59 20.37 -10.29 0.12
CA ASN A 59 21.68 -10.21 -0.50
C ASN A 59 22.30 -8.81 -0.45
N LYS A 60 21.57 -7.78 -0.01
CA LYS A 60 22.17 -6.44 0.18
C LYS A 60 23.30 -6.49 1.19
N ASP A 61 24.32 -5.65 0.96
CA ASP A 61 25.41 -5.48 1.90
C ASP A 61 25.05 -4.45 2.99
N PRO A 62 25.54 -4.63 4.23
CA PRO A 62 25.52 -3.57 5.22
C PRO A 62 26.49 -2.46 4.81
N LEU A 63 26.29 -1.26 5.35
CA LEU A 63 27.24 -0.16 5.20
C LEU A 63 28.51 -0.45 5.99
N THR A 64 29.64 -0.15 5.38
CA THR A 64 30.94 -0.08 6.05
C THR A 64 31.07 1.19 6.89
N ASP A 65 32.03 1.21 7.80
CA ASP A 65 32.33 2.43 8.58
C ASP A 65 32.85 3.57 7.69
N ALA A 66 33.63 3.25 6.66
CA ALA A 66 34.13 4.24 5.70
C ALA A 66 32.98 4.90 4.91
N GLU A 67 32.05 4.10 4.38
CA GLU A 67 30.87 4.62 3.68
C GLU A 67 29.99 5.44 4.61
N LEU A 68 29.72 4.95 5.83
CA LEU A 68 28.90 5.67 6.79
C LEU A 68 29.48 7.04 7.15
N ASN A 69 30.80 7.13 7.34
CA ASN A 69 31.49 8.38 7.66
C ASN A 69 31.56 9.35 6.48
N ALA A 70 31.49 8.84 5.24
CA ALA A 70 31.47 9.65 4.03
C ALA A 70 30.08 10.25 3.71
N LEU A 71 29.01 9.74 4.33
CA LEU A 71 27.65 10.21 4.04
C LEU A 71 27.38 11.62 4.57
N SER A 72 26.78 12.45 3.72
CA SER A 72 26.30 13.78 4.08
C SER A 72 24.80 13.92 3.84
N LYS A 73 24.13 14.71 4.71
CA LYS A 73 22.73 15.12 4.46
C LYS A 73 22.59 15.92 3.16
N ASN A 74 23.66 16.56 2.70
CA ASN A 74 23.66 17.32 1.45
C ASN A 74 23.50 16.42 0.21
N ASP A 75 23.84 15.14 0.32
CA ASP A 75 23.68 14.14 -0.75
C ASP A 75 22.20 13.72 -0.92
N VAL A 76 21.36 14.01 0.08
CA VAL A 76 19.91 13.81 -0.02
C VAL A 76 19.31 14.95 -0.85
N ASN A 77 18.43 14.61 -1.79
CA ASN A 77 17.71 15.59 -2.61
C ASN A 77 16.93 16.60 -1.73
N GLY A 78 16.75 17.82 -2.23
CA GLY A 78 16.18 18.93 -1.45
C GLY A 78 14.76 18.67 -0.92
N PHE A 79 13.93 17.92 -1.64
CA PHE A 79 12.55 17.60 -1.23
C PHE A 79 12.51 16.73 0.03
N ASP A 80 13.50 15.86 0.21
CA ASP A 80 13.55 14.91 1.32
C ASP A 80 14.52 15.30 2.45
N ARG A 81 15.49 16.18 2.15
CA ARG A 81 16.62 16.53 3.02
C ARG A 81 16.20 16.98 4.42
N PHE A 82 15.05 17.64 4.55
CA PHE A 82 14.55 18.13 5.84
C PHE A 82 14.38 17.02 6.89
N SER A 83 14.12 15.79 6.45
CA SER A 83 13.94 14.62 7.32
C SER A 83 15.21 13.77 7.49
N ALA A 84 16.31 14.12 6.82
CA ALA A 84 17.57 13.40 6.95
C ALA A 84 18.08 13.51 8.41
N GLY A 85 18.21 12.36 9.06
CA GLY A 85 18.60 12.21 10.46
C GLY A 85 17.44 12.16 11.44
N TRP A 86 16.19 12.19 10.97
CA TRP A 86 15.06 11.85 11.82
C TRP A 86 15.16 10.39 12.24
N TYR A 87 14.85 10.12 13.50
CA TYR A 87 14.78 8.78 14.05
C TYR A 87 13.95 8.77 15.34
N SER A 88 12.95 7.89 15.38
CA SER A 88 12.04 7.75 16.52
C SER A 88 11.57 6.29 16.61
N PRO A 89 12.14 5.49 17.52
CA PRO A 89 11.69 4.11 17.76
C PRO A 89 10.21 4.02 18.11
N ALA A 90 9.72 4.92 18.97
CA ALA A 90 8.32 4.98 19.34
C ALA A 90 7.37 5.20 18.14
N ALA A 91 7.79 6.00 17.15
CA ALA A 91 7.01 6.16 15.92
C ALA A 91 7.09 4.91 15.01
N ASP A 92 8.23 4.20 15.00
CA ASP A 92 8.40 2.92 14.30
C ASP A 92 7.38 1.92 14.86
N ASP A 93 7.36 1.75 16.18
CA ASP A 93 6.47 0.83 16.88
C ASP A 93 4.99 1.20 16.72
N ALA A 94 4.65 2.48 16.92
CA ALA A 94 3.29 2.97 16.75
C ALA A 94 2.77 2.77 15.33
N SER A 95 3.64 2.82 14.31
CA SER A 95 3.23 2.64 12.92
C SER A 95 2.66 1.26 12.62
N TYR A 96 3.04 0.23 13.40
CA TYR A 96 2.55 -1.13 13.20
C TYR A 96 1.07 -1.29 13.56
N ILE A 97 0.52 -0.44 14.43
CA ILE A 97 -0.89 -0.54 14.86
C ILE A 97 -1.85 -0.29 13.67
N PRO A 98 -1.86 0.90 13.03
CA PRO A 98 -2.72 1.10 11.86
C PRO A 98 -2.26 0.29 10.65
N PHE A 99 -0.98 -0.07 10.57
CA PHE A 99 -0.50 -0.98 9.53
C PHE A 99 -1.22 -2.33 9.62
N TYR A 100 -1.14 -3.05 10.74
CA TYR A 100 -1.81 -4.34 10.89
C TYR A 100 -3.33 -4.22 10.86
N ALA A 101 -3.90 -3.15 11.45
CA ALA A 101 -5.34 -2.91 11.40
C ALA A 101 -5.87 -2.78 9.96
N SER A 102 -5.09 -2.20 9.04
CA SER A 102 -5.52 -2.02 7.65
C SER A 102 -5.77 -3.33 6.90
N PHE A 103 -5.04 -4.40 7.22
CA PHE A 103 -5.25 -5.73 6.61
C PHE A 103 -6.56 -6.38 7.04
N ALA A 104 -7.12 -5.95 8.18
CA ALA A 104 -8.43 -6.40 8.63
C ALA A 104 -9.58 -5.71 7.88
N TYR A 105 -9.36 -4.53 7.27
CA TYR A 105 -10.46 -3.78 6.62
C TYR A 105 -11.15 -4.57 5.50
N PRO A 106 -10.43 -5.21 4.55
CA PRO A 106 -11.07 -6.04 3.53
C PRO A 106 -11.86 -7.19 4.14
N VAL A 107 -11.32 -7.83 5.19
CA VAL A 107 -11.95 -8.98 5.87
C VAL A 107 -13.22 -8.57 6.62
N ILE A 108 -13.18 -7.45 7.35
CA ILE A 108 -14.36 -6.86 8.01
C ILE A 108 -15.41 -6.46 6.96
N GLY A 109 -14.97 -5.93 5.81
CA GLY A 109 -15.85 -5.62 4.69
C GLY A 109 -16.65 -6.80 4.16
N LEU A 110 -16.16 -8.04 4.34
CA LEU A 110 -16.88 -9.27 3.97
C LEU A 110 -18.11 -9.55 4.83
N LEU A 111 -18.21 -8.94 6.03
CA LEU A 111 -19.40 -9.05 6.89
C LEU A 111 -20.62 -8.33 6.28
N ASN A 112 -20.41 -7.44 5.31
CA ASN A 112 -21.48 -6.75 4.61
C ASN A 112 -22.36 -7.76 3.85
N LYS A 113 -23.69 -7.67 4.03
CA LYS A 113 -24.68 -8.55 3.38
C LYS A 113 -24.57 -8.58 1.85
N ASN A 114 -24.16 -7.47 1.23
CA ASN A 114 -23.97 -7.35 -0.21
C ASN A 114 -22.71 -8.07 -0.70
N THR A 115 -21.72 -8.27 0.18
CA THR A 115 -20.39 -8.82 -0.17
C THR A 115 -20.21 -10.27 0.29
N ARG A 116 -20.83 -10.68 1.42
CA ARG A 116 -20.56 -11.96 2.11
C ARG A 116 -20.68 -13.20 1.23
N ASN A 117 -21.63 -13.21 0.30
CA ASN A 117 -21.87 -14.34 -0.62
C ASN A 117 -20.82 -14.40 -1.75
N LYS A 118 -19.93 -13.41 -1.87
CA LYS A 118 -18.87 -13.28 -2.87
C LYS A 118 -17.48 -13.29 -2.24
N THR A 119 -17.35 -13.80 -1.01
CA THR A 119 -16.10 -13.82 -0.22
C THR A 119 -14.92 -14.39 -1.01
N GLY A 120 -15.06 -15.58 -1.61
CA GLY A 120 -13.96 -16.19 -2.35
C GLY A 120 -13.45 -15.31 -3.49
N GLN A 121 -14.36 -14.70 -4.25
CA GLN A 121 -14.01 -13.78 -5.35
C GLN A 121 -13.29 -12.52 -4.83
N VAL A 122 -13.79 -11.90 -3.77
CA VAL A 122 -13.16 -10.71 -3.18
C VAL A 122 -11.77 -11.05 -2.63
N MET A 123 -11.60 -12.22 -2.02
CA MET A 123 -10.30 -12.65 -1.49
C MET A 123 -9.28 -12.96 -2.59
N VAL A 124 -9.71 -13.46 -3.76
CA VAL A 124 -8.81 -13.60 -4.93
C VAL A 124 -8.29 -12.24 -5.37
N LEU A 125 -9.17 -11.25 -5.54
CA LEU A 125 -8.77 -9.90 -5.92
C LEU A 125 -7.91 -9.22 -4.86
N TYR A 126 -8.18 -9.49 -3.58
CA TYR A 126 -7.35 -8.98 -2.49
C TYR A 126 -5.96 -9.60 -2.51
N LEU A 127 -5.86 -10.92 -2.73
CA LEU A 127 -4.58 -11.61 -2.86
C LEU A 127 -3.78 -11.08 -4.05
N GLU A 128 -4.42 -10.86 -5.19
CA GLU A 128 -3.79 -10.25 -6.36
C GLU A 128 -3.29 -8.82 -6.09
N THR A 129 -4.10 -8.02 -5.39
CA THR A 129 -3.73 -6.65 -4.95
C THR A 129 -2.47 -6.68 -4.08
N MET A 130 -2.43 -7.59 -3.11
CA MET A 130 -1.29 -7.71 -2.19
C MET A 130 -0.06 -8.32 -2.86
N ALA A 131 -0.23 -9.30 -3.75
CA ALA A 131 0.85 -9.89 -4.53
C ALA A 131 1.49 -8.84 -5.47
N THR A 132 0.67 -8.02 -6.13
CA THR A 132 1.13 -6.90 -6.98
C THR A 132 1.92 -5.88 -6.18
N THR A 133 1.34 -5.42 -5.06
CA THR A 133 1.99 -4.43 -4.18
C THR A 133 3.28 -4.98 -3.57
N GLY A 134 3.26 -6.24 -3.14
CA GLY A 134 4.40 -6.98 -2.61
C GLY A 134 5.54 -7.05 -3.62
N ALA A 135 5.26 -7.48 -4.84
CA ALA A 135 6.24 -7.57 -5.92
C ALA A 135 6.94 -6.24 -6.16
N LEU A 136 6.17 -5.17 -6.38
CA LEU A 136 6.69 -3.84 -6.66
C LEU A 136 7.58 -3.34 -5.52
N PHE A 137 7.12 -3.48 -4.27
CA PHE A 137 7.90 -3.07 -3.11
C PHE A 137 9.18 -3.88 -2.96
N THR A 138 9.11 -5.22 -2.99
CA THR A 138 10.29 -6.04 -2.69
C THR A 138 11.35 -5.95 -3.78
N LEU A 139 10.94 -5.80 -5.05
CA LEU A 139 11.88 -5.56 -6.14
C LEU A 139 12.61 -4.22 -5.93
N ALA A 140 11.87 -3.14 -5.66
CA ALA A 140 12.46 -1.84 -5.37
C ALA A 140 13.40 -1.91 -4.15
N ALA A 141 12.92 -2.46 -3.03
CA ALA A 141 13.69 -2.59 -1.80
C ALA A 141 14.88 -3.54 -1.92
N GLY A 142 14.88 -4.49 -2.86
CA GLY A 142 15.98 -5.40 -3.13
C GLY A 142 17.04 -4.81 -4.05
N TYR A 143 16.63 -4.12 -5.11
CA TYR A 143 17.53 -3.72 -6.20
C TYR A 143 17.86 -2.22 -6.24
N VAL A 144 17.08 -1.36 -5.58
CA VAL A 144 17.43 0.05 -5.40
C VAL A 144 18.15 0.21 -4.06
N VAL A 145 19.28 0.92 -4.07
CA VAL A 145 19.98 1.31 -2.84
C VAL A 145 19.60 2.75 -2.53
N ARG A 146 18.97 2.95 -1.37
CA ARG A 146 18.66 4.28 -0.85
C ARG A 146 18.74 4.24 0.67
N HIS A 147 19.70 4.96 1.24
CA HIS A 147 19.86 5.07 2.68
C HIS A 147 18.60 5.65 3.33
N ARG A 148 18.18 5.10 4.47
CA ARG A 148 17.03 5.60 5.25
C ARG A 148 17.37 6.92 5.94
N PRO A 149 16.39 7.77 6.26
CA PRO A 149 16.64 9.01 6.98
C PRO A 149 17.44 8.81 8.29
N LEU A 150 17.18 7.72 9.03
CA LEU A 150 17.91 7.41 10.28
C LEU A 150 19.42 7.23 10.11
N VAL A 151 19.91 6.93 8.89
CA VAL A 151 21.35 6.77 8.61
C VAL A 151 22.10 8.09 8.79
N TYR A 152 21.40 9.21 8.68
CA TYR A 152 21.97 10.55 8.84
C TYR A 152 21.77 11.12 10.24
N ASP A 153 21.34 10.31 11.22
CA ASP A 153 21.18 10.77 12.61
C ASP A 153 22.56 11.00 13.23
N THR A 154 22.73 12.17 13.85
CA THR A 154 23.97 12.62 14.47
C THR A 154 23.86 12.70 16.00
N ARG A 155 22.70 12.38 16.56
CA ARG A 155 22.50 12.37 18.01
C ARG A 155 23.27 11.20 18.64
N PRO A 156 23.86 11.37 19.84
CA PRO A 156 24.42 10.26 20.60
C PRO A 156 23.38 9.18 20.89
N GLU A 157 23.79 7.91 20.92
CA GLU A 157 22.89 6.79 21.26
C GLU A 157 22.32 6.92 22.69
N ALA A 158 23.13 7.43 23.62
CA ALA A 158 22.70 7.75 24.99
C ALA A 158 21.52 8.75 25.04
N ASP A 159 21.36 9.59 24.01
CA ASP A 159 20.30 10.58 23.88
C ASP A 159 19.17 10.11 22.93
N GLY A 160 19.10 8.79 22.67
CA GLY A 160 18.09 8.19 21.80
C GLY A 160 18.39 8.29 20.29
N GLY A 161 19.65 8.59 19.93
CA GLY A 161 20.11 8.53 18.54
C GLY A 161 20.21 7.11 17.99
N ALA A 162 20.23 6.97 16.66
CA ALA A 162 20.39 5.68 16.02
C ALA A 162 21.81 5.11 16.23
N SER A 163 21.91 3.87 16.73
CA SER A 163 23.19 3.19 16.91
C SER A 163 23.93 2.96 15.60
N ALA A 164 25.27 2.87 15.64
CA ALA A 164 26.08 2.58 14.45
C ALA A 164 25.64 1.27 13.78
N GLY A 165 25.32 0.23 14.57
CA GLY A 165 24.80 -1.04 14.04
C GLY A 165 23.47 -0.88 13.31
N LYS A 166 22.54 -0.08 13.83
CA LYS A 166 21.25 0.20 13.17
C LYS A 166 21.48 0.95 11.85
N LYS A 167 22.32 1.99 11.85
CA LYS A 167 22.63 2.80 10.67
C LYS A 167 23.27 1.96 9.56
N LYS A 168 24.18 1.05 9.94
CA LYS A 168 24.88 0.16 8.98
C LYS A 168 24.06 -1.02 8.47
N SER A 169 22.95 -1.37 9.13
CA SER A 169 22.19 -2.58 8.77
C SER A 169 21.72 -2.57 7.29
N LYS A 170 21.60 -3.76 6.70
CA LYS A 170 21.01 -3.98 5.36
C LYS A 170 19.63 -3.33 5.22
N ASN A 171 18.85 -3.37 6.30
CA ASN A 171 17.52 -2.77 6.37
C ASN A 171 17.58 -1.24 6.20
N SER A 172 18.64 -0.58 6.67
CA SER A 172 18.82 0.86 6.54
C SER A 172 19.20 1.31 5.13
N GLN A 173 19.40 0.36 4.20
CA GLN A 173 19.74 0.61 2.79
C GLN A 173 18.56 0.54 1.83
N ARG A 174 17.36 0.26 2.37
CA ARG A 174 16.12 0.06 1.60
C ARG A 174 15.04 1.07 2.00
N SER A 175 15.32 2.35 1.77
CA SER A 175 14.32 3.42 1.90
C SER A 175 13.35 3.46 0.73
N PHE A 176 13.80 3.16 -0.49
CA PHE A 176 12.98 3.29 -1.69
C PHE A 176 12.16 2.01 -1.98
N PHE A 177 10.83 2.06 -2.06
CA PHE A 177 9.93 3.07 -1.47
C PHE A 177 9.23 2.48 -0.23
N ALA A 178 8.37 3.26 0.42
CA ALA A 178 7.78 2.89 1.70
C ALA A 178 6.81 1.71 1.62
N GLY A 179 7.30 0.50 1.94
CA GLY A 179 6.52 -0.74 1.89
C GLY A 179 5.36 -0.81 2.87
N HIS A 180 5.53 -0.31 4.11
CA HIS A 180 4.44 -0.26 5.09
C HIS A 180 3.30 0.63 4.59
N THR A 181 3.64 1.83 4.11
CA THR A 181 2.68 2.80 3.55
C THR A 181 1.96 2.22 2.34
N ALA A 182 2.69 1.54 1.45
CA ALA A 182 2.13 0.93 0.25
C ALA A 182 1.17 -0.23 0.55
N ALA A 183 1.55 -1.15 1.43
CA ALA A 183 0.68 -2.27 1.80
C ALA A 183 -0.56 -1.78 2.57
N THR A 184 -0.44 -0.79 3.45
CA THR A 184 -1.60 -0.16 4.12
C THR A 184 -2.53 0.52 3.12
N ALA A 185 -1.99 1.26 2.16
CA ALA A 185 -2.78 1.89 1.11
C ALA A 185 -3.48 0.84 0.24
N ALA A 186 -2.76 -0.22 -0.18
CA ALA A 186 -3.33 -1.31 -0.95
C ALA A 186 -4.52 -1.96 -0.24
N ALA A 187 -4.37 -2.35 1.02
CA ALA A 187 -5.45 -2.98 1.78
C ALA A 187 -6.63 -2.03 2.03
N SER A 188 -6.35 -0.78 2.45
CA SER A 188 -7.41 0.15 2.82
C SER A 188 -8.19 0.66 1.61
N PHE A 189 -7.50 1.01 0.52
CA PHE A 189 -8.16 1.45 -0.71
C PHE A 189 -8.86 0.30 -1.43
N PHE A 190 -8.35 -0.93 -1.35
CA PHE A 190 -9.07 -2.12 -1.79
C PHE A 190 -10.40 -2.28 -1.04
N ALA A 191 -10.39 -2.18 0.29
CA ALA A 191 -11.59 -2.24 1.10
C ALA A 191 -12.59 -1.13 0.71
N ALA A 192 -12.12 0.11 0.56
CA ALA A 192 -12.96 1.24 0.14
C ALA A 192 -13.57 1.04 -1.25
N LYS A 193 -12.77 0.53 -2.19
CA LYS A 193 -13.20 0.27 -3.56
C LYS A 193 -14.22 -0.86 -3.64
N VAL A 194 -13.99 -1.97 -2.95
CA VAL A 194 -14.94 -3.09 -2.84
C VAL A 194 -16.23 -2.65 -2.17
N PHE A 195 -16.15 -1.89 -1.07
CA PHE A 195 -17.31 -1.33 -0.42
C PHE A 195 -18.13 -0.45 -1.39
N ALA A 196 -17.48 0.47 -2.09
CA ALA A 196 -18.16 1.39 -3.01
C ALA A 196 -18.84 0.67 -4.18
N ASP A 197 -18.22 -0.38 -4.72
CA ASP A 197 -18.76 -1.14 -5.85
C ASP A 197 -19.95 -2.03 -5.46
N PHE A 198 -19.90 -2.67 -4.29
CA PHE A 198 -21.03 -3.45 -3.78
C PHE A 198 -22.15 -2.59 -3.16
N ASN A 199 -21.86 -1.33 -2.84
CA ASN A 199 -22.80 -0.40 -2.20
C ASN A 199 -22.89 0.93 -2.96
N PRO A 200 -23.28 0.94 -4.25
CA PRO A 200 -23.17 2.11 -5.12
C PRO A 200 -24.00 3.31 -4.64
N ASN A 201 -25.11 3.07 -3.93
CA ASN A 201 -26.01 4.11 -3.41
C ASN A 201 -25.70 4.50 -1.95
N SER A 202 -24.67 3.92 -1.33
CA SER A 202 -24.35 4.21 0.06
C SER A 202 -23.77 5.62 0.23
N LYS A 203 -24.34 6.39 1.17
CA LYS A 203 -23.82 7.69 1.60
C LYS A 203 -22.51 7.57 2.38
N LEU A 204 -22.12 6.36 2.79
CA LEU A 204 -20.89 6.12 3.55
C LEU A 204 -19.61 6.13 2.70
N LYS A 205 -19.73 6.06 1.36
CA LYS A 205 -18.55 5.95 0.47
C LYS A 205 -17.47 7.01 0.78
N PRO A 206 -17.77 8.32 0.88
CA PRO A 206 -16.72 9.33 1.13
C PRO A 206 -15.98 9.10 2.45
N TYR A 207 -16.68 8.61 3.48
CA TYR A 207 -16.08 8.31 4.78
C TYR A 207 -15.17 7.08 4.73
N VAL A 208 -15.54 6.05 3.97
CA VAL A 208 -14.70 4.86 3.80
C VAL A 208 -13.43 5.19 2.99
N TRP A 209 -13.56 6.00 1.94
CA TRP A 209 -12.41 6.52 1.19
C TRP A 209 -11.53 7.44 2.05
N GLY A 210 -12.13 8.32 2.85
CA GLY A 210 -11.43 9.18 3.79
C GLY A 210 -10.68 8.38 4.84
N ALA A 211 -11.30 7.35 5.43
CA ALA A 211 -10.64 6.45 6.37
C ALA A 211 -9.46 5.72 5.73
N ALA A 212 -9.60 5.24 4.49
CA ALA A 212 -8.50 4.60 3.77
C ALA A 212 -7.31 5.55 3.55
N ALA A 213 -7.58 6.79 3.15
CA ALA A 213 -6.56 7.82 2.98
C ALA A 213 -5.89 8.18 4.32
N LEU A 214 -6.68 8.41 5.37
CA LEU A 214 -6.19 8.79 6.70
C LEU A 214 -5.34 7.70 7.35
N THR A 215 -5.76 6.43 7.30
CA THR A 215 -4.97 5.31 7.84
C THR A 215 -3.63 5.20 7.11
N SER A 216 -3.65 5.29 5.78
CA SER A 216 -2.44 5.20 4.95
C SER A 216 -1.49 6.37 5.17
N ALA A 217 -2.02 7.60 5.23
CA ALA A 217 -1.23 8.79 5.53
C ALA A 217 -0.63 8.76 6.94
N SER A 218 -1.38 8.24 7.92
CA SER A 218 -0.92 8.09 9.31
C SER A 218 0.28 7.13 9.39
N VAL A 219 0.21 5.98 8.71
CA VAL A 219 1.35 5.07 8.59
C VAL A 219 2.53 5.78 7.95
N GLY A 220 2.34 6.42 6.79
CA GLY A 220 3.43 7.11 6.10
C GLY A 220 4.10 8.21 6.92
N TYR A 221 3.30 9.01 7.64
CA TYR A 221 3.80 10.03 8.55
C TYR A 221 4.62 9.42 9.69
N MET A 222 4.16 8.34 10.30
CA MET A 222 4.92 7.65 11.36
C MET A 222 6.20 7.02 10.81
N ARG A 223 6.19 6.44 9.60
CA ARG A 223 7.41 5.92 8.95
C ARG A 223 8.43 7.03 8.66
N LEU A 224 7.95 8.21 8.28
CA LEU A 224 8.78 9.40 8.11
C LEU A 224 9.42 9.83 9.44
N LYS A 225 8.60 10.01 10.49
CA LYS A 225 9.05 10.38 11.84
C LYS A 225 10.02 9.34 12.42
N ALA A 226 9.80 8.06 12.14
CA ALA A 226 10.64 6.96 12.58
C ALA A 226 12.01 6.93 11.89
N GLY A 227 12.23 7.74 10.84
CA GLY A 227 13.45 7.74 10.07
C GLY A 227 13.57 6.56 9.10
N GLN A 228 12.44 5.94 8.76
CA GLN A 228 12.42 4.67 8.03
C GLN A 228 12.28 4.88 6.52
N HIS A 229 11.63 5.96 6.12
CA HIS A 229 11.37 6.33 4.73
C HIS A 229 11.35 7.85 4.61
N PHE A 230 11.89 8.40 3.54
CA PHE A 230 11.75 9.83 3.25
C PHE A 230 10.31 10.19 2.84
N LEU A 231 10.00 11.48 2.71
CA LEU A 231 8.66 11.92 2.32
C LEU A 231 8.30 11.40 0.92
N SER A 232 9.21 11.50 -0.05
CA SER A 232 8.99 10.97 -1.41
C SER A 232 8.74 9.46 -1.42
N ASP A 233 9.47 8.70 -0.60
CA ASP A 233 9.28 7.25 -0.47
C ASP A 233 7.86 6.92 0.02
N ASN A 234 7.34 7.71 0.96
CA ASN A 234 5.99 7.55 1.51
C ASN A 234 4.91 7.99 0.52
N LEU A 235 5.10 9.10 -0.19
CA LEU A 235 4.16 9.55 -1.23
C LEU A 235 4.07 8.54 -2.38
N LEU A 236 5.21 8.02 -2.84
CA LEU A 236 5.23 6.99 -3.87
C LEU A 236 4.60 5.68 -3.36
N GLY A 237 4.92 5.27 -2.13
CA GLY A 237 4.30 4.09 -1.51
C GLY A 237 2.78 4.22 -1.41
N PHE A 238 2.30 5.35 -0.91
CA PHE A 238 0.87 5.66 -0.87
C PHE A 238 0.24 5.56 -2.27
N GLY A 239 0.85 6.21 -3.27
CA GLY A 239 0.33 6.23 -4.64
C GLY A 239 0.28 4.83 -5.27
N VAL A 240 1.36 4.06 -5.16
CA VAL A 240 1.43 2.69 -5.69
C VAL A 240 0.43 1.77 -5.00
N GLY A 241 0.34 1.82 -3.66
CA GLY A 241 -0.61 1.01 -2.91
C GLY A 241 -2.06 1.38 -3.23
N MET A 242 -2.37 2.68 -3.24
CA MET A 242 -3.69 3.17 -3.65
C MET A 242 -4.03 2.70 -5.07
N ALA A 243 -3.10 2.84 -6.02
CA ALA A 243 -3.32 2.40 -7.40
C ALA A 243 -3.60 0.89 -7.45
N ALA A 244 -2.80 0.05 -6.79
CA ALA A 244 -3.06 -1.39 -6.75
C ALA A 244 -4.43 -1.72 -6.14
N GLY A 245 -4.76 -1.12 -4.99
CA GLY A 245 -6.03 -1.34 -4.29
C GLY A 245 -7.26 -0.90 -5.08
N ILE A 246 -7.12 0.07 -5.98
CA ILE A 246 -8.22 0.55 -6.82
C ILE A 246 -8.27 -0.19 -8.15
N LEU A 247 -7.13 -0.29 -8.86
CA LEU A 247 -7.06 -0.72 -10.25
C LEU A 247 -7.28 -2.22 -10.39
N VAL A 248 -6.76 -3.05 -9.47
CA VAL A 248 -7.01 -4.49 -9.50
C VAL A 248 -8.51 -4.78 -9.49
N PRO A 249 -9.31 -4.41 -8.47
CA PRO A 249 -10.75 -4.63 -8.54
C PRO A 249 -11.43 -3.84 -9.67
N HIS A 250 -10.92 -2.67 -10.06
CA HIS A 250 -11.50 -1.91 -11.18
C HIS A 250 -11.42 -2.65 -12.51
N PHE A 251 -10.28 -3.24 -12.87
CA PHE A 251 -10.14 -4.01 -14.10
C PHE A 251 -10.93 -5.31 -14.12
N HIS A 252 -11.33 -5.79 -12.93
CA HIS A 252 -12.20 -6.94 -12.80
C HIS A 252 -13.69 -6.60 -12.86
N LYS A 253 -14.08 -5.32 -13.03
CA LYS A 253 -15.51 -4.96 -13.08
C LYS A 253 -16.22 -5.53 -14.30
N THR A 254 -17.40 -6.12 -14.10
CA THR A 254 -18.24 -6.66 -15.17
C THR A 254 -18.65 -5.59 -16.19
N LYS A 255 -18.96 -4.36 -15.72
CA LYS A 255 -19.36 -3.23 -16.57
C LYS A 255 -18.23 -2.64 -17.42
N ASN A 256 -16.97 -2.96 -17.13
CA ASN A 256 -15.83 -2.52 -17.92
C ASN A 256 -15.56 -3.44 -19.11
N ARG A 257 -16.31 -4.53 -19.26
CA ARG A 257 -16.30 -5.34 -20.47
C ARG A 257 -17.16 -4.64 -21.53
N VAL A 258 -16.51 -4.03 -22.50
CA VAL A 258 -17.15 -3.70 -23.77
C VAL A 258 -17.18 -5.01 -24.57
N ASP A 259 -18.36 -5.61 -24.70
CA ASP A 259 -18.55 -6.80 -25.54
C ASP A 259 -17.99 -6.55 -26.94
N GLY A 260 -17.04 -7.37 -27.37
CA GLY A 260 -16.37 -7.24 -28.67
C GLY A 260 -15.07 -6.44 -28.66
N LEU A 261 -14.70 -5.75 -27.57
CA LEU A 261 -13.43 -5.02 -27.46
C LEU A 261 -12.30 -5.93 -26.95
N THR A 262 -11.26 -6.10 -27.75
CA THR A 262 -10.01 -6.80 -27.39
C THR A 262 -8.86 -5.82 -27.50
N VAL A 263 -8.07 -5.68 -26.43
CA VAL A 263 -6.81 -4.93 -26.46
C VAL A 263 -5.67 -5.90 -26.25
N GLN A 264 -4.71 -5.93 -27.17
CA GLN A 264 -3.56 -6.83 -27.11
C GLN A 264 -2.27 -6.08 -27.44
N PRO A 265 -1.16 -6.39 -26.77
CA PRO A 265 0.14 -5.88 -27.19
C PRO A 265 0.42 -6.33 -28.63
N TYR A 266 0.86 -5.40 -29.47
CA TYR A 266 1.27 -5.64 -30.84
C TYR A 266 2.76 -5.36 -30.96
N SER A 267 3.51 -6.33 -31.48
CA SER A 267 4.90 -6.17 -31.87
C SER A 267 5.05 -6.78 -33.26
N GLY A 268 5.33 -5.94 -34.26
CA GLY A 268 5.45 -6.35 -35.66
C GLY A 268 5.89 -5.20 -36.55
N ASN A 269 6.64 -5.52 -37.62
CA ASN A 269 7.14 -4.54 -38.61
C ASN A 269 7.89 -3.33 -38.00
N GLY A 270 8.67 -3.56 -36.94
CA GLY A 270 9.43 -2.51 -36.26
C GLY A 270 8.58 -1.58 -35.39
N VAL A 271 7.28 -1.84 -35.23
CA VAL A 271 6.38 -1.06 -34.38
C VAL A 271 5.95 -1.91 -33.18
N ASN A 272 6.14 -1.34 -31.99
CA ASN A 272 5.61 -1.87 -30.74
C ASN A 272 4.49 -0.95 -30.27
N GLY A 273 3.34 -1.51 -29.94
CA GLY A 273 2.18 -0.74 -29.52
C GLY A 273 1.08 -1.61 -28.93
N MET A 274 -0.12 -1.05 -28.87
CA MET A 274 -1.33 -1.78 -28.49
C MET A 274 -2.27 -1.83 -29.68
N ALA A 275 -2.74 -3.03 -30.04
CA ALA A 275 -3.82 -3.21 -30.99
C ALA A 275 -5.15 -3.26 -30.22
N MET A 276 -6.14 -2.53 -30.72
CA MET A 276 -7.49 -2.53 -30.21
C MET A 276 -8.44 -3.00 -31.32
N THR A 277 -9.16 -4.09 -31.07
CA THR A 277 -10.13 -4.66 -32.01
C THR A 277 -11.50 -4.56 -31.39
N TYR A 278 -12.48 -4.01 -32.11
CA TYR A 278 -13.87 -3.98 -31.70
C TYR A 278 -14.74 -4.78 -32.67
N ARG A 279 -15.44 -5.80 -32.17
CA ARG A 279 -16.39 -6.62 -32.94
C ARG A 279 -17.80 -6.10 -32.72
N LEU A 280 -18.37 -5.47 -33.75
CA LEU A 280 -19.78 -5.12 -33.81
C LEU A 280 -20.64 -6.40 -33.75
N LYS A 281 -21.68 -6.41 -32.92
CA LYS A 281 -22.71 -7.46 -32.90
C LYS A 281 -23.74 -7.22 -33.98
#